data_AF-A0A534NQK7-F1
#
_entry.id   AF-A0A534NQK7-F1
#
_cell.length_a   1.000
_cell.length_b   1.000
_cell.length_c   1.000
_cell.angle_alpha   90.00
_cell.angle_beta   90.00
_cell.angle_gamma   90.00
#
_symmetry.space_group_name_H-M   'P 1'
#
loop_
_entity.id
_entity.type
_entity.pdbx_description
1 polymer ?
#
loop_
_entity_poly.entity_id
_entity_poly.type
_entity_poly.pdbx_seq_one_letter_code
_entity_poly.pdbx_strand_id
1 'polypeptide(L)'
;MLFETRAGPLRLRWNERGLTAIEMPELPPRALRAELAKQDGVEVPLFVRETARLLERHLSGEAQDLAALPLDLSVLAPFQRAVYEKVRDLPPGRTATYGEIAALLGKPGASRAVGQALGRNPFLVAIPCHRVLAAGGAPGGFSAPGGVIAKQRLLALEGVTLAVDHGLPFDPVAAVEHLRRRDRRLAKLIDRVGPLRLRPAELQSPFEALLESIVYQQLTGRAAATILARVIALFRPRRFPRPQDVAGIEEEKLRGAGLSRSKTAALKDLAAKTLDGTVPASARELEKLSDAEIVERLTAVRGIGPWTVEMLLIFRLGRPDVLPATDYGVRKGFARVRGAAELPSPKELLAHGQRWRPYRTVASWYLWRMLDL
;
A
#
# COMPACT_ATOMS: atom_id res chain seq x y z
N MET A 1 -19.78 24.97 3.70
CA MET A 1 -19.01 25.43 2.51
C MET A 1 -18.15 24.26 2.07
N LEU A 2 -18.23 23.87 0.81
CA LEU A 2 -17.41 22.86 0.15
C LEU A 2 -16.61 23.57 -0.94
N PHE A 3 -15.34 23.23 -1.06
CA PHE A 3 -14.44 23.83 -2.05
C PHE A 3 -13.37 22.80 -2.43
N GLU A 4 -12.74 22.98 -3.59
CA GLU A 4 -11.73 22.06 -4.10
C GLU A 4 -10.32 22.54 -3.73
N THR A 5 -9.44 21.61 -3.37
CA THR A 5 -8.01 21.88 -3.13
C THR A 5 -7.15 20.86 -3.85
N ARG A 6 -5.83 21.08 -3.94
CA ARG A 6 -4.90 20.09 -4.51
C ARG A 6 -4.89 18.75 -3.76
N ALA A 7 -5.23 18.75 -2.47
CA ALA A 7 -5.29 17.54 -1.66
C ALA A 7 -6.65 16.82 -1.73
N GLY A 8 -7.62 17.37 -2.47
CA GLY A 8 -9.00 16.89 -2.55
C GLY A 8 -10.00 17.94 -2.05
N PRO A 9 -11.32 17.64 -2.12
CA PRO A 9 -12.34 18.55 -1.64
C PRO A 9 -12.25 18.72 -0.12
N LEU A 10 -12.57 19.92 0.37
CA LEU A 10 -12.70 20.24 1.79
C LEU A 10 -14.09 20.81 2.10
N ARG A 11 -14.65 20.39 3.23
CA ARG A 11 -15.91 20.91 3.75
C ARG A 11 -15.68 21.60 5.09
N LEU A 12 -16.05 22.89 5.17
CA LEU A 12 -16.14 23.65 6.41
C LEU A 12 -17.58 23.62 6.94
N ARG A 13 -17.68 23.35 8.24
CA ARG A 13 -18.89 23.53 9.06
C ARG A 13 -18.60 24.56 10.14
N TRP A 14 -19.58 25.39 10.47
CA TRP A 14 -19.41 26.49 11.43
C TRP A 14 -20.69 26.76 12.21
N ASN A 15 -20.55 27.54 13.28
CA ASN A 15 -21.60 28.19 14.04
C ASN A 15 -21.16 29.64 14.38
N GLU A 16 -21.85 30.30 15.29
CA GLU A 16 -21.54 31.68 15.72
C GLU A 16 -20.21 31.81 16.46
N ARG A 17 -19.69 30.72 17.05
CA ARG A 17 -18.43 30.71 17.83
C ARG A 17 -17.20 30.43 16.95
N GLY A 18 -17.38 29.75 15.82
CA GLY A 18 -16.28 29.44 14.90
C GLY A 18 -16.56 28.19 14.06
N LEU A 19 -15.48 27.59 13.56
CA LEU A 19 -15.52 26.33 12.82
C LEU A 19 -15.85 25.17 13.76
N THR A 20 -16.80 24.34 13.38
CA THR A 20 -17.19 23.12 14.11
C THR A 20 -16.64 21.85 13.46
N ALA A 21 -16.27 21.91 12.17
CA ALA A 21 -15.53 20.86 11.48
C ALA A 21 -14.82 21.37 10.22
N ILE A 22 -13.71 20.71 9.88
CA ILE A 22 -12.99 20.76 8.61
C ILE A 22 -12.82 19.31 8.16
N GLU A 23 -13.61 18.91 7.17
CA GLU A 23 -13.73 17.52 6.72
C GLU A 23 -13.18 17.37 5.30
N MET A 24 -12.61 16.20 5.00
CA MET A 24 -12.31 15.79 3.63
C MET A 24 -13.39 14.79 3.21
N PRO A 25 -14.44 15.17 2.46
CA PRO A 25 -15.49 14.24 2.10
C PRO A 25 -15.08 13.29 0.96
N GLU A 26 -15.44 12.01 1.04
CA GLU A 26 -15.34 11.06 -0.07
C GLU A 26 -16.55 11.20 -0.99
N LEU A 27 -16.44 12.05 -2.01
CA LEU A 27 -17.49 12.25 -2.99
C LEU A 27 -17.01 11.85 -4.39
N PRO A 28 -17.77 11.00 -5.13
CA PRO A 28 -17.54 10.80 -6.55
C PRO A 28 -17.62 12.13 -7.32
N PRO A 29 -16.89 12.33 -8.44
CA PRO A 29 -16.83 13.61 -9.16
C PRO A 29 -18.19 14.19 -9.58
N ARG A 30 -19.18 13.34 -9.84
CA ARG A 30 -20.55 13.78 -10.16
C ARG A 30 -21.28 14.33 -8.93
N ALA A 31 -21.12 13.67 -7.78
CA ALA A 31 -21.72 14.10 -6.52
C ALA A 31 -21.06 15.38 -6.00
N LEU A 32 -19.74 15.49 -6.11
CA LEU A 32 -18.99 16.70 -5.76
C LEU A 32 -19.49 17.92 -6.55
N ARG A 33 -19.61 17.81 -7.88
CA ARG A 33 -20.15 18.89 -8.72
C ARG A 33 -21.57 19.30 -8.33
N ALA A 34 -22.43 18.31 -8.04
CA ALA A 34 -23.79 18.57 -7.61
C ALA A 34 -23.86 19.27 -6.23
N GLU A 35 -22.97 18.92 -5.30
CA GLU A 35 -22.91 19.59 -3.99
C GLU A 35 -22.33 21.00 -4.07
N LEU A 36 -21.33 21.24 -4.93
CA LEU A 36 -20.78 22.57 -5.17
C LEU A 36 -21.85 23.51 -5.73
N ALA A 37 -22.63 23.05 -6.73
CA ALA A 37 -23.71 23.84 -7.33
C ALA A 37 -24.83 24.21 -6.33
N LYS A 38 -25.07 23.39 -5.30
CA LYS A 38 -26.06 23.68 -4.24
C LYS A 38 -25.65 24.82 -3.30
N GLN A 39 -24.40 25.28 -3.38
CA GLN A 39 -23.89 26.34 -2.51
C GLN A 39 -24.00 27.73 -3.13
N ASP A 40 -24.40 27.81 -4.40
CA ASP A 40 -24.67 29.07 -5.06
C ASP A 40 -25.81 29.81 -4.32
N GLY A 41 -25.54 31.04 -3.89
CA GLY A 41 -26.49 31.88 -3.15
C GLY A 41 -26.55 31.66 -1.64
N VAL A 42 -25.76 30.73 -1.07
CA VAL A 42 -25.65 30.58 0.40
C VAL A 42 -24.76 31.67 0.96
N GLU A 43 -25.27 32.45 1.92
CA GLU A 43 -24.46 33.44 2.62
C GLU A 43 -23.43 32.74 3.53
N VAL A 44 -22.16 32.91 3.20
CA VAL A 44 -21.03 32.35 3.97
C VAL A 44 -20.36 33.46 4.77
N PRO A 45 -20.16 33.34 6.09
CA PRO A 45 -19.46 34.35 6.87
C PRO A 45 -18.04 34.64 6.36
N LEU A 46 -17.54 35.86 6.57
CA LEU A 46 -16.22 36.28 6.08
C LEU A 46 -15.10 35.38 6.59
N PHE A 47 -15.08 35.05 7.89
CA PHE A 47 -14.04 34.20 8.49
C PHE A 47 -13.98 32.80 7.86
N VAL A 48 -15.11 32.27 7.38
CA VAL A 48 -15.17 30.95 6.72
C VAL A 48 -14.54 31.03 5.33
N ARG A 49 -14.81 32.11 4.58
CA ARG A 49 -14.17 32.35 3.28
C ARG A 49 -12.67 32.55 3.41
N GLU A 50 -12.22 33.29 4.42
CA GLU A 50 -10.80 33.49 4.71
C GLU A 50 -10.12 32.18 5.11
N THR A 51 -10.78 31.38 5.95
CA THR A 51 -10.33 30.02 6.29
C THR A 51 -10.14 29.17 5.03
N ALA A 52 -11.13 29.15 4.13
CA ALA A 52 -11.05 28.38 2.89
C ALA A 52 -9.83 28.79 2.05
N ARG A 53 -9.59 30.10 1.88
CA ARG A 53 -8.43 30.63 1.17
C ARG A 53 -7.10 30.23 1.82
N LEU A 54 -7.01 30.29 3.15
CA LEU A 54 -5.81 29.85 3.87
C LEU A 54 -5.55 28.36 3.69
N LEU A 55 -6.58 27.53 3.76
CA LEU A 55 -6.47 26.08 3.54
C LEU A 55 -6.09 25.75 2.09
N GLU A 56 -6.65 26.45 1.10
CA GLU A 56 -6.26 26.28 -0.30
C GLU A 56 -4.78 26.57 -0.53
N ARG A 57 -4.27 27.69 0.02
CA ARG A 57 -2.85 28.05 -0.06
C ARG A 57 -1.96 27.07 0.69
N HIS A 58 -2.37 26.66 1.90
CA HIS A 58 -1.62 25.64 2.66
C HIS A 58 -1.50 24.33 1.88
N LEU A 59 -2.60 23.86 1.30
CA LEU A 59 -2.64 22.62 0.53
C LEU A 59 -2.09 22.76 -0.89
N SER A 60 -1.81 23.98 -1.35
CA SER A 60 -1.05 24.22 -2.59
C SER A 60 0.47 24.12 -2.39
N GLY A 61 0.93 24.10 -1.13
CA GLY A 61 2.33 24.03 -0.74
C GLY A 61 2.88 25.34 -0.18
N GLU A 62 2.06 26.38 -0.01
CA GLU A 62 2.48 27.64 0.61
C GLU A 62 2.34 27.57 2.13
N ALA A 63 3.44 27.77 2.87
CA ALA A 63 3.39 27.76 4.32
C ALA A 63 2.41 28.83 4.85
N GLN A 64 1.36 28.39 5.54
CA GLN A 64 0.40 29.25 6.24
C GLN A 64 0.43 28.96 7.75
N ASP A 65 0.18 29.97 8.56
CA ASP A 65 -0.15 29.77 9.96
C ASP A 65 -1.65 29.49 10.11
N LEU A 66 -1.98 28.25 10.50
CA LEU A 66 -3.35 27.81 10.74
C LEU A 66 -3.69 27.74 12.25
N ALA A 67 -2.73 28.05 13.12
CA ALA A 67 -2.90 28.01 14.58
C ALA A 67 -3.91 29.06 15.06
N ALA A 68 -4.11 30.13 14.31
CA ALA A 68 -5.04 31.22 14.63
C ALA A 68 -6.49 30.98 14.15
N LEU A 69 -6.78 29.93 13.39
CA LEU A 69 -8.15 29.69 12.89
C LEU A 69 -9.17 29.59 14.05
N PRO A 70 -10.36 30.20 13.94
CA PRO A 70 -11.36 30.20 15.01
C PRO A 70 -12.05 28.83 15.05
N LEU A 71 -11.61 27.94 15.95
CA LEU A 71 -12.21 26.62 16.16
C LEU A 71 -13.12 26.65 17.39
N ASP A 72 -14.36 26.16 17.26
CA ASP A 72 -15.24 25.93 18.40
C ASP A 72 -14.87 24.63 19.12
N LEU A 73 -14.04 24.76 20.16
CA LEU A 73 -13.60 23.64 21.00
C LEU A 73 -14.50 23.43 22.24
N SER A 74 -15.64 24.13 22.32
CA SER A 74 -16.46 24.17 23.54
C SER A 74 -17.08 22.80 23.88
N VAL A 75 -17.37 21.97 22.87
CA VAL A 75 -17.96 20.63 23.02
C VAL A 75 -16.94 19.52 23.32
N LEU A 76 -15.64 19.82 23.33
CA LEU A 76 -14.60 18.81 23.52
C LEU A 76 -14.34 18.52 25.00
N ALA A 77 -14.10 17.25 25.31
CA ALA A 77 -13.64 16.85 26.64
C ALA A 77 -12.27 17.52 26.97
N PRO A 78 -11.98 17.84 28.25
CA PRO A 78 -10.77 18.59 28.62
C PRO A 78 -9.47 17.98 28.10
N PHE A 79 -9.32 16.65 28.17
CA PHE A 79 -8.13 15.96 27.66
C PHE A 79 -8.00 16.07 26.13
N GLN A 80 -9.13 15.93 25.41
CA GLN A 80 -9.14 16.04 23.95
C GLN A 80 -8.78 17.46 23.50
N ARG A 81 -9.31 18.49 24.19
CA ARG A 81 -8.96 19.89 23.96
C ARG A 81 -7.46 20.12 24.14
N ALA A 82 -6.88 19.66 25.25
CA ALA A 82 -5.46 19.81 25.53
C ALA A 82 -4.58 19.11 24.47
N VAL A 83 -4.97 17.91 24.00
CA VAL A 83 -4.29 17.23 22.89
C VAL A 83 -4.34 18.07 21.61
N TYR A 84 -5.49 18.66 21.28
CA TYR A 84 -5.64 19.46 20.06
C TYR A 84 -4.81 20.73 20.10
N GLU A 85 -4.85 21.46 21.22
CA GLU A 85 -3.99 22.63 21.45
C GLU A 85 -2.51 22.26 21.27
N LYS A 86 -2.06 21.18 21.90
CA LYS A 86 -0.65 20.77 21.79
C LYS A 86 -0.23 20.34 20.38
N VAL A 87 -1.12 19.67 19.65
CA VAL A 87 -0.86 19.26 18.26
C VAL A 87 -0.90 20.45 17.31
N ARG A 88 -1.70 21.48 17.63
CA ARG A 88 -1.78 22.72 16.87
C ARG A 88 -0.47 23.52 16.90
N ASP A 89 0.30 23.38 17.97
CA ASP A 89 1.63 24.00 18.14
C ASP A 89 2.70 23.41 17.19
N LEU A 90 2.45 22.26 16.55
CA LEU A 90 3.42 21.65 15.63
C LEU A 90 3.44 22.44 14.31
N PRO A 91 4.55 23.09 13.92
CA PRO A 91 4.62 23.82 12.66
C PRO A 91 4.70 22.86 11.45
N PRO A 92 4.36 23.33 10.23
CA PRO A 92 4.60 22.57 9.00
C PRO A 92 6.05 22.09 8.90
N GLY A 93 6.25 20.86 8.43
CA GLY A 93 7.57 20.26 8.28
C GLY A 93 8.16 19.67 9.57
N ARG A 94 7.50 19.83 10.72
CA ARG A 94 7.86 19.19 11.98
C ARG A 94 6.86 18.11 12.36
N THR A 95 7.37 17.03 12.94
CA THR A 95 6.57 15.91 13.41
C THR A 95 6.87 15.61 14.87
N ALA A 96 5.90 15.04 15.57
CA ALA A 96 6.08 14.48 16.91
C ALA A 96 5.41 13.11 16.98
N THR A 97 5.79 12.27 17.91
CA THR A 97 5.16 10.98 18.17
C THR A 97 3.99 11.13 19.15
N TYR A 98 3.06 10.17 19.14
CA TYR A 98 2.01 10.13 20.18
C TYR A 98 2.58 10.10 21.61
N GLY A 99 3.77 9.51 21.81
CA GLY A 99 4.46 9.48 23.09
C GLY A 99 4.99 10.85 23.50
N GLU A 100 5.58 11.60 22.56
CA GLU A 100 6.07 12.96 22.80
C GLU A 100 4.91 13.92 23.12
N ILE A 101 3.80 13.84 22.39
CA ILE A 101 2.60 14.63 22.72
C ILE A 101 2.08 14.29 24.12
N ALA A 102 2.04 13.00 24.49
CA ALA A 102 1.62 12.58 25.83
C ALA A 102 2.56 13.11 26.93
N ALA A 103 3.88 13.10 26.68
CA ALA A 103 4.87 13.66 27.59
C ALA A 103 4.72 15.19 27.75
N LEU A 104 4.50 15.91 26.65
CA LEU A 104 4.26 17.37 26.66
C LEU A 104 2.99 17.76 27.43
N LEU A 105 2.04 16.84 27.58
CA LEU A 105 0.82 17.02 28.39
C LEU A 105 1.01 16.62 29.86
N GLY A 106 2.25 16.31 30.30
CA GLY A 106 2.54 15.83 31.64
C GLY A 106 1.98 14.43 31.94
N LYS A 107 1.68 13.65 30.90
CA LYS A 107 1.07 12.31 31.02
C LYS A 107 1.88 11.26 30.24
N PRO A 108 3.15 11.01 30.60
CA PRO A 108 3.96 9.98 29.95
C PRO A 108 3.24 8.63 30.01
N GLY A 109 3.23 7.88 28.90
CA GLY A 109 2.49 6.62 28.77
C GLY A 109 1.05 6.75 28.22
N ALA A 110 0.49 7.96 28.11
CA ALA A 110 -0.85 8.19 27.57
C ALA A 110 -0.93 8.19 26.02
N SER A 111 0.06 7.63 25.32
CA SER A 111 0.14 7.66 23.84
C SER A 111 -1.11 7.09 23.15
N ARG A 112 -1.69 6.02 23.70
CA ARG A 112 -2.94 5.43 23.20
C ARG A 112 -4.12 6.39 23.33
N ALA A 113 -4.22 7.11 24.45
CA ALA A 113 -5.29 8.08 24.67
C ALA A 113 -5.17 9.29 23.73
N VAL A 114 -3.93 9.77 23.50
CA VAL A 114 -3.64 10.79 22.48
C VAL A 114 -4.09 10.30 21.10
N GLY A 115 -3.75 9.06 20.74
CA GLY A 115 -4.17 8.44 19.48
C GLY A 115 -5.70 8.38 19.32
N GLN A 116 -6.43 8.03 20.37
CA GLN A 116 -7.91 8.02 20.36
C GLN A 116 -8.50 9.43 20.21
N ALA A 117 -7.93 10.43 20.88
CA ALA A 117 -8.37 11.82 20.77
C ALA A 117 -8.17 12.35 19.33
N LEU A 118 -6.99 12.12 18.75
CA LEU A 118 -6.69 12.52 17.37
C LEU A 118 -7.48 11.70 16.34
N GLY A 119 -7.83 10.46 16.67
CA GLY A 119 -8.70 9.62 15.86
C GLY A 119 -10.11 10.21 15.66
N ARG A 120 -10.54 11.09 16.56
CA ARG A 120 -11.84 11.78 16.54
C ARG A 120 -11.72 13.26 16.13
N ASN A 121 -10.60 13.67 15.53
CA ASN A 121 -10.36 15.05 15.13
C ASN A 121 -11.33 15.49 14.02
N PRO A 122 -12.27 16.44 14.30
CA PRO A 122 -13.16 16.97 13.28
C PRO A 122 -12.54 18.14 12.52
N PHE A 123 -11.35 18.62 12.90
CA PHE A 123 -10.71 19.82 12.37
C PHE A 123 -9.46 19.43 11.55
N LEU A 124 -9.63 18.63 10.49
CA LEU A 124 -8.50 18.19 9.66
C LEU A 124 -7.70 19.40 9.15
N VAL A 125 -6.39 19.23 9.01
CA VAL A 125 -5.42 20.27 8.60
C VAL A 125 -5.20 21.38 9.64
N ALA A 126 -6.26 21.94 10.24
CA ALA A 126 -6.14 22.98 11.27
C ALA A 126 -5.67 22.44 12.64
N ILE A 127 -6.14 21.25 13.02
CA ILE A 127 -5.50 20.41 14.03
C ILE A 127 -4.70 19.36 13.25
N PRO A 128 -3.37 19.53 13.09
CA PRO A 128 -2.56 18.79 12.13
C PRO A 128 -2.22 17.39 12.64
N CYS A 129 -3.23 16.55 12.85
CA CYS A 129 -3.04 15.18 13.32
C CYS A 129 -2.20 14.31 12.35
N HIS A 130 -2.00 14.76 11.09
CA HIS A 130 -1.07 14.14 10.15
C HIS A 130 0.39 14.31 10.56
N ARG A 131 0.75 15.34 11.35
CA ARG A 131 2.10 15.57 11.90
C ARG A 131 2.44 14.67 13.09
N VAL A 132 1.46 13.96 13.66
CA VAL A 132 1.67 13.09 14.82
C VAL A 132 1.88 11.64 14.38
N LEU A 133 3.08 11.09 14.59
CA LEU A 133 3.51 9.78 14.11
C LEU A 133 3.47 8.70 15.21
N ALA A 134 3.53 7.44 14.80
CA ALA A 134 3.81 6.34 15.72
C ALA A 134 5.28 6.37 16.18
N ALA A 135 5.59 5.57 17.21
CA ALA A 135 6.97 5.38 17.65
C ALA A 135 7.86 4.93 16.48
N GLY A 136 9.10 5.41 16.45
CA GLY A 136 10.05 5.11 15.36
C GLY A 136 9.76 5.83 14.04
N GLY A 137 8.89 6.86 14.03
CA GLY A 137 8.61 7.65 12.82
C GLY A 137 7.66 7.00 11.81
N ALA A 138 7.06 5.85 12.17
CA ALA A 138 6.06 5.22 11.32
C ALA A 138 4.79 6.08 11.21
N PRO A 139 4.07 6.04 10.07
CA PRO A 139 2.90 6.91 9.85
C PRO A 139 1.80 6.79 10.92
N GLY A 140 1.66 5.63 11.57
CA GLY A 140 0.54 5.37 12.47
C GLY A 140 -0.82 5.35 11.74
N GLY A 141 -1.90 5.66 12.45
CA GLY A 141 -3.25 5.77 11.86
C GLY A 141 -3.57 7.19 11.36
N PHE A 142 -4.59 7.30 10.52
CA PHE A 142 -5.17 8.58 10.10
C PHE A 142 -6.67 8.42 9.82
N SER A 143 -7.49 9.30 10.38
CA SER A 143 -8.95 9.20 10.30
C SER A 143 -9.55 9.85 9.06
N ALA A 144 -8.77 10.64 8.32
CA ALA A 144 -9.26 11.18 7.06
C ALA A 144 -9.37 10.06 6.01
N PRO A 145 -10.28 10.21 5.06
CA PRO A 145 -10.38 9.26 3.96
C PRO A 145 -9.09 9.18 3.14
N GLY A 146 -8.78 7.98 2.66
CA GLY A 146 -7.44 7.61 2.18
C GLY A 146 -6.44 7.25 3.27
N GLY A 147 -6.79 7.38 4.56
CA GLY A 147 -6.02 6.86 5.70
C GLY A 147 -4.55 7.29 5.69
N VAL A 148 -3.65 6.34 5.91
CA VAL A 148 -2.20 6.59 5.94
C VAL A 148 -1.68 7.30 4.68
N ILE A 149 -2.30 7.07 3.52
CA ILE A 149 -1.90 7.69 2.25
C ILE A 149 -2.20 9.20 2.28
N ALA A 150 -3.36 9.61 2.78
CA ALA A 150 -3.71 11.01 2.91
C ALA A 150 -2.76 11.73 3.88
N LYS A 151 -2.42 11.07 5.00
CA LYS A 151 -1.42 11.56 5.95
C LYS A 151 -0.06 11.78 5.31
N GLN A 152 0.44 10.80 4.56
CA GLN A 152 1.71 10.90 3.85
C GLN A 152 1.73 12.03 2.82
N ARG A 153 0.62 12.23 2.08
CA ARG A 153 0.49 13.33 1.12
C ARG A 153 0.55 14.70 1.81
N LEU A 154 -0.17 14.87 2.91
CA LEU A 154 -0.13 16.12 3.69
C LEU A 154 1.27 16.40 4.25
N LEU A 155 1.95 15.37 4.75
CA LEU A 155 3.34 15.50 5.21
C LEU A 155 4.29 15.86 4.06
N ALA A 156 4.14 15.22 2.89
CA ALA A 156 4.97 15.50 1.73
C ALA A 156 4.78 16.93 1.19
N LEU A 157 3.55 17.46 1.22
CA LEU A 157 3.28 18.88 0.89
C LEU A 157 4.01 19.84 1.84
N GLU A 158 4.27 19.40 3.08
CA GLU A 158 5.01 20.16 4.09
C GLU A 158 6.51 19.82 4.09
N GLY A 159 7.00 19.07 3.09
CA GLY A 159 8.42 18.71 2.96
C GLY A 159 8.87 17.55 3.85
N VAL A 160 7.96 16.82 4.50
CA VAL A 160 8.28 15.63 5.31
C VAL A 160 8.04 14.36 4.51
N THR A 161 9.11 13.62 4.24
CA THR A 161 9.04 12.27 3.66
C THR A 161 9.13 11.24 4.77
N LEU A 162 8.06 10.47 4.99
CA LEU A 162 8.12 9.34 5.91
C LEU A 162 8.93 8.20 5.28
N ALA A 163 9.95 7.72 5.98
CA ALA A 163 10.58 6.45 5.67
C ALA A 163 9.56 5.34 5.93
N VAL A 164 8.91 4.86 4.87
CA VAL A 164 8.12 3.64 4.95
C VAL A 164 9.13 2.49 4.94
N ASP A 165 9.16 1.68 6.00
CA ASP A 165 9.87 0.40 5.90
C ASP A 165 9.12 -0.48 4.91
N HIS A 166 9.69 -0.60 3.72
CA HIS A 166 9.14 -1.43 2.65
C HIS A 166 9.50 -2.91 2.80
N GLY A 167 10.45 -3.26 3.68
CA GLY A 167 11.04 -4.60 3.74
C GLY A 167 11.70 -5.02 2.41
N LEU A 168 12.14 -4.04 1.60
CA LEU A 168 12.81 -4.28 0.32
C LEU A 168 14.32 -4.32 0.53
N PRO A 169 15.06 -5.21 -0.16
CA PRO A 169 16.52 -5.31 -0.07
C PRO A 169 17.24 -4.20 -0.86
N PHE A 170 16.55 -3.13 -1.26
CA PHE A 170 17.07 -2.02 -2.05
C PHE A 170 16.36 -0.71 -1.67
N ASP A 171 17.00 0.43 -1.95
CA ASP A 171 16.42 1.76 -1.69
C ASP A 171 15.25 2.05 -2.65
N PRO A 172 14.00 2.15 -2.14
CA PRO A 172 12.82 2.38 -2.95
C PRO A 172 12.73 3.82 -3.48
N VAL A 173 13.30 4.79 -2.77
CA VAL A 173 13.34 6.20 -3.23
C VAL A 173 14.27 6.32 -4.42
N ALA A 174 15.49 5.77 -4.31
CA ALA A 174 16.44 5.72 -5.42
C ALA A 174 15.86 4.99 -6.64
N ALA A 175 15.11 3.91 -6.42
CA ALA A 175 14.46 3.16 -7.48
C ALA A 175 13.39 3.98 -8.23
N VAL A 176 12.49 4.66 -7.49
CA VAL A 176 11.46 5.52 -8.09
C VAL A 176 12.09 6.69 -8.86
N GLU A 177 13.10 7.33 -8.28
CA GLU A 177 13.83 8.43 -8.92
C GLU A 177 14.57 7.98 -10.18
N HIS A 178 15.17 6.79 -10.16
CA HIS A 178 15.78 6.19 -11.34
C HIS A 178 14.74 6.05 -12.47
N LEU A 179 13.57 5.47 -12.17
CA LEU A 179 12.51 5.27 -13.16
C LEU A 179 11.99 6.60 -13.73
N ARG A 180 11.82 7.62 -12.87
CA ARG A 180 11.42 8.97 -13.30
C ARG A 180 12.37 9.56 -14.33
N ARG A 181 13.68 9.44 -14.11
CA ARG A 181 14.70 9.96 -15.03
C ARG A 181 14.75 9.19 -16.35
N ARG A 182 14.51 7.87 -16.31
CA ARG A 182 14.65 6.99 -17.49
C ARG A 182 13.39 6.91 -18.36
N ASP A 183 12.20 7.19 -17.82
CA ASP A 183 10.95 7.09 -18.57
C ASP A 183 9.93 8.17 -18.14
N ARG A 184 9.81 9.22 -18.97
CA ARG A 184 8.89 10.34 -18.73
C ARG A 184 7.42 9.92 -18.65
N ARG A 185 7.00 8.86 -19.35
CA ARG A 185 5.61 8.38 -19.28
C ARG A 185 5.37 7.62 -17.99
N LEU A 186 6.34 6.83 -17.55
CA LEU A 186 6.29 6.18 -16.25
C LEU A 186 6.34 7.20 -15.11
N ALA A 187 7.11 8.28 -15.24
CA ALA A 187 7.13 9.39 -14.27
C ALA A 187 5.73 9.97 -14.04
N LYS A 188 4.98 10.26 -15.12
CA LYS A 188 3.59 10.73 -15.03
C LYS A 188 2.67 9.71 -14.35
N LEU A 189 2.90 8.41 -14.56
CA LEU A 189 2.16 7.38 -13.86
C LEU A 189 2.49 7.38 -12.36
N ILE A 190 3.77 7.50 -12.01
CA ILE A 190 4.24 7.60 -10.62
C ILE A 190 3.57 8.79 -9.92
N ASP A 191 3.50 9.96 -10.56
CA ASP A 191 2.78 11.13 -10.04
C ASP A 191 1.31 10.83 -9.73
N ARG A 192 0.62 10.11 -10.63
CA ARG A 192 -0.81 9.79 -10.48
C ARG A 192 -1.07 8.72 -9.41
N VAL A 193 -0.24 7.68 -9.36
CA VAL A 193 -0.38 6.56 -8.41
C VAL A 193 0.06 6.97 -7.00
N GLY A 194 1.11 7.79 -6.91
CA GLY A 194 1.73 8.22 -5.66
C GLY A 194 2.83 7.27 -5.17
N PRO A 195 3.13 7.27 -3.86
CA PRO A 195 4.26 6.54 -3.28
C PRO A 195 4.23 5.04 -3.59
N LEU A 196 5.40 4.44 -3.76
CA LEU A 196 5.56 2.99 -3.86
C LEU A 196 5.00 2.34 -2.58
N ARG A 197 4.22 1.27 -2.71
CA ARG A 197 3.69 0.51 -1.56
C ARG A 197 3.94 -1.00 -1.67
N LEU A 198 4.92 -1.39 -2.50
CA LEU A 198 5.35 -2.78 -2.55
C LEU A 198 5.98 -3.16 -1.21
N ARG A 199 5.50 -4.26 -0.63
CA ARG A 199 6.06 -4.88 0.57
C ARG A 199 6.04 -6.39 0.37
N PRO A 200 7.19 -7.07 0.34
CA PRO A 200 7.23 -8.52 0.28
C PRO A 200 6.55 -9.13 1.51
N ALA A 201 5.76 -10.17 1.30
CA ALA A 201 5.22 -10.98 2.37
C ALA A 201 6.28 -11.99 2.83
N GLU A 202 6.30 -12.27 4.13
CA GLU A 202 7.23 -13.23 4.73
C GLU A 202 7.15 -14.58 4.01
N LEU A 203 8.33 -15.15 3.70
CA LEU A 203 8.47 -16.46 3.07
C LEU A 203 8.89 -17.48 4.13
N GLN A 204 7.94 -18.32 4.57
CA GLN A 204 8.24 -19.38 5.54
C GLN A 204 9.13 -20.46 4.92
N SER A 205 8.72 -21.01 3.76
CA SER A 205 9.57 -21.85 2.93
C SER A 205 9.15 -21.79 1.44
N PRO A 206 10.08 -22.10 0.51
CA PRO A 206 9.75 -22.18 -0.91
C PRO A 206 8.69 -23.25 -1.21
N PHE A 207 8.77 -24.40 -0.51
CA PHE A 207 7.80 -25.49 -0.64
C PHE A 207 6.38 -25.04 -0.31
N GLU A 208 6.19 -24.37 0.85
CA GLU A 208 4.87 -23.88 1.26
C GLU A 208 4.28 -22.89 0.26
N ALA A 209 5.10 -21.94 -0.20
CA ALA A 209 4.67 -20.92 -1.15
C ALA A 209 4.29 -21.51 -2.52
N LEU A 210 5.06 -22.48 -3.02
CA LEU A 210 4.77 -23.15 -4.28
C LEU A 210 3.55 -24.08 -4.16
N LEU A 211 3.39 -24.77 -3.03
CA LEU A 211 2.21 -25.60 -2.78
C LEU A 211 0.95 -24.73 -2.77
N GLU A 212 0.95 -23.64 -2.01
CA GLU A 212 -0.15 -22.66 -2.00
C GLU A 212 -0.44 -22.15 -3.41
N SER A 213 0.60 -21.78 -4.17
CA SER A 213 0.46 -21.32 -5.55
C SER A 213 -0.25 -22.37 -6.44
N ILE A 214 0.17 -23.63 -6.41
CA ILE A 214 -0.45 -24.72 -7.20
C ILE A 214 -1.92 -24.88 -6.83
N VAL A 215 -2.24 -24.82 -5.53
CA VAL A 215 -3.63 -24.94 -5.07
C VAL A 215 -4.48 -23.77 -5.60
N TYR A 216 -3.95 -22.55 -5.60
CA TYR A 216 -4.67 -21.33 -5.99
C TYR A 216 -4.85 -21.12 -7.50
N GLN A 217 -4.07 -21.81 -8.34
CA GLN A 217 -4.17 -21.67 -9.80
C GLN A 217 -5.60 -21.89 -10.33
N GLN A 218 -6.05 -21.00 -11.23
CA GLN A 218 -7.33 -21.09 -11.95
C GLN A 218 -8.58 -21.18 -11.04
N LEU A 219 -8.48 -20.72 -9.79
CA LEU A 219 -9.59 -20.71 -8.84
C LEU A 219 -9.83 -19.30 -8.27
N THR A 220 -11.04 -19.09 -7.74
CA THR A 220 -11.29 -17.92 -6.89
C THR A 220 -10.55 -18.09 -5.56
N GLY A 221 -10.15 -16.98 -4.94
CA GLY A 221 -9.40 -17.03 -3.67
C GLY A 221 -10.12 -17.79 -2.55
N ARG A 222 -11.44 -17.68 -2.46
CA ARG A 222 -12.24 -18.40 -1.45
C ARG A 222 -12.28 -19.92 -1.69
N ALA A 223 -12.40 -20.35 -2.95
CA ALA A 223 -12.39 -21.77 -3.29
C ALA A 223 -11.00 -22.38 -3.01
N ALA A 224 -9.95 -21.69 -3.44
CA ALA A 224 -8.58 -22.12 -3.20
C ALA A 224 -8.23 -22.20 -1.70
N ALA A 225 -8.60 -21.19 -0.91
CA ALA A 225 -8.41 -21.19 0.55
C ALA A 225 -9.11 -22.38 1.22
N THR A 226 -10.32 -22.72 0.76
CA THR A 226 -11.07 -23.87 1.28
C THR A 226 -10.37 -25.19 0.98
N ILE A 227 -9.88 -25.37 -0.25
CA ILE A 227 -9.14 -26.58 -0.65
C ILE A 227 -7.82 -26.66 0.12
N LEU A 228 -7.06 -25.57 0.22
CA LEU A 228 -5.81 -25.52 0.97
C LEU A 228 -6.03 -25.92 2.44
N ALA A 229 -7.06 -25.38 3.10
CA ALA A 229 -7.37 -25.73 4.48
C ALA A 229 -7.69 -27.24 4.65
N ARG A 230 -8.42 -27.83 3.69
CA ARG A 230 -8.70 -29.28 3.68
C ARG A 230 -7.45 -30.12 3.46
N VAL A 231 -6.57 -29.69 2.56
CA VAL A 231 -5.27 -30.35 2.32
C VAL A 231 -4.41 -30.30 3.59
N ILE A 232 -4.27 -29.14 4.22
CA ILE A 232 -3.52 -28.99 5.48
C ILE A 232 -4.12 -29.87 6.59
N ALA A 233 -5.45 -29.97 6.66
CA ALA A 233 -6.12 -30.78 7.68
C ALA A 233 -5.78 -32.28 7.61
N LEU A 234 -5.35 -32.80 6.45
CA LEU A 234 -4.88 -34.18 6.30
C LEU A 234 -3.61 -34.49 7.11
N PHE A 235 -2.87 -33.46 7.52
CA PHE A 235 -1.55 -33.59 8.14
C PHE A 235 -1.50 -33.09 9.60
N ARG A 236 -2.66 -32.96 10.25
CA ARG A 236 -2.73 -32.60 11.69
C ARG A 236 -1.97 -33.63 12.55
N PRO A 237 -1.35 -33.21 13.67
CA PRO A 237 -1.44 -31.88 14.30
C PRO A 237 -0.51 -30.80 13.73
N ARG A 238 0.18 -31.05 12.60
CA ARG A 238 1.08 -30.04 12.01
C ARG A 238 0.32 -28.84 11.48
N ARG A 239 0.98 -27.66 11.53
CA ARG A 239 0.47 -26.41 10.95
C ARG A 239 0.45 -26.45 9.42
N PHE A 240 1.42 -27.12 8.80
CA PHE A 240 1.54 -27.29 7.35
C PHE A 240 2.28 -28.61 7.04
N PRO A 241 1.97 -29.31 5.91
CA PRO A 241 2.69 -30.52 5.53
C PRO A 241 4.16 -30.28 5.19
N ARG A 242 5.03 -31.24 5.53
CA ARG A 242 6.41 -31.28 5.04
C ARG A 242 6.48 -31.98 3.67
N PRO A 243 7.57 -31.81 2.90
CA PRO A 243 7.77 -32.52 1.65
C PRO A 243 7.60 -34.05 1.79
N GLN A 244 8.16 -34.65 2.85
CA GLN A 244 8.03 -36.09 3.11
C GLN A 244 6.56 -36.51 3.34
N ASP A 245 5.77 -35.66 4.00
CA ASP A 245 4.38 -35.97 4.29
C ASP A 245 3.55 -35.99 2.99
N VAL A 246 3.76 -35.03 2.09
CA VAL A 246 3.09 -34.98 0.78
C VAL A 246 3.59 -36.09 -0.15
N ALA A 247 4.87 -36.44 -0.11
CA ALA A 247 5.42 -37.55 -0.88
C ALA A 247 4.79 -38.89 -0.45
N GLY A 248 4.57 -39.11 0.85
CA GLY A 248 4.07 -40.37 1.40
C GLY A 248 2.54 -40.57 1.44
N ILE A 249 1.73 -39.52 1.29
CA ILE A 249 0.26 -39.66 1.36
C ILE A 249 -0.35 -40.24 0.07
N GLU A 250 -1.35 -41.12 0.16
CA GLU A 250 -2.09 -41.58 -1.03
C GLU A 250 -2.71 -40.42 -1.83
N GLU A 251 -2.57 -40.44 -3.16
CA GLU A 251 -3.11 -39.40 -4.04
C GLU A 251 -4.63 -39.24 -3.88
N GLU A 252 -5.35 -40.33 -3.65
CA GLU A 252 -6.79 -40.32 -3.41
C GLU A 252 -7.20 -39.44 -2.23
N LYS A 253 -6.38 -39.35 -1.18
CA LYS A 253 -6.67 -38.47 -0.03
C LYS A 253 -6.53 -36.99 -0.43
N LEU A 254 -5.52 -36.66 -1.22
CA LEU A 254 -5.32 -35.31 -1.77
C LEU A 254 -6.47 -34.91 -2.70
N ARG A 255 -6.92 -35.84 -3.55
CA ARG A 255 -8.10 -35.63 -4.42
C ARG A 255 -9.38 -35.47 -3.58
N GLY A 256 -9.55 -36.29 -2.54
CA GLY A 256 -10.67 -36.19 -1.59
C GLY A 256 -10.73 -34.85 -0.85
N ALA A 257 -9.59 -34.16 -0.66
CA ALA A 257 -9.55 -32.80 -0.13
C ALA A 257 -9.97 -31.71 -1.15
N GLY A 258 -10.18 -32.07 -2.41
CA GLY A 258 -10.66 -31.17 -3.48
C GLY A 258 -9.62 -30.82 -4.55
N LEU A 259 -8.46 -31.49 -4.57
CA LEU A 259 -7.45 -31.28 -5.62
C LEU A 259 -7.82 -32.03 -6.91
N SER A 260 -7.55 -31.40 -8.05
CA SER A 260 -7.60 -32.09 -9.35
C SER A 260 -6.47 -33.11 -9.48
N ARG A 261 -6.57 -34.03 -10.44
CA ARG A 261 -5.47 -34.94 -10.78
C ARG A 261 -4.19 -34.19 -11.15
N SER A 262 -4.30 -33.13 -11.94
CA SER A 262 -3.15 -32.32 -12.34
C SER A 262 -2.47 -31.62 -11.16
N LYS A 263 -3.24 -31.04 -10.24
CA LYS A 263 -2.71 -30.39 -9.03
C LYS A 263 -2.13 -31.42 -8.05
N THR A 264 -2.74 -32.60 -7.94
CA THR A 264 -2.23 -33.69 -7.11
C THR A 264 -0.86 -34.14 -7.61
N ALA A 265 -0.72 -34.40 -8.92
CA ALA A 265 0.56 -34.74 -9.53
C ALA A 265 1.60 -33.62 -9.38
N ALA A 266 1.19 -32.35 -9.48
CA ALA A 266 2.07 -31.20 -9.26
C ALA A 266 2.56 -31.11 -7.81
N LEU A 267 1.70 -31.37 -6.82
CA LEU A 267 2.09 -31.42 -5.40
C LEU A 267 3.05 -32.57 -5.10
N LYS A 268 2.82 -33.75 -5.70
CA LYS A 268 3.72 -34.90 -5.61
C LYS A 268 5.10 -34.60 -6.19
N ASP A 269 5.12 -33.99 -7.38
CA ASP A 269 6.36 -33.59 -8.04
C ASP A 269 7.10 -32.49 -7.26
N LEU A 270 6.38 -31.49 -6.74
CA LEU A 270 6.95 -30.46 -5.85
C LEU A 270 7.60 -31.08 -4.60
N ALA A 271 6.94 -32.06 -3.99
CA ALA A 271 7.49 -32.77 -2.84
C ALA A 271 8.77 -33.52 -3.20
N ALA A 272 8.76 -34.30 -4.29
CA ALA A 272 9.94 -35.03 -4.76
C ALA A 272 11.12 -34.07 -5.06
N LYS A 273 10.86 -32.99 -5.79
CA LYS A 273 11.87 -31.97 -6.14
C LYS A 273 12.37 -31.15 -4.96
N THR A 274 11.62 -31.11 -3.86
CA THR A 274 12.13 -30.50 -2.61
C THR A 274 13.02 -31.49 -1.86
N LEU A 275 12.73 -32.78 -1.93
CA LEU A 275 13.52 -33.83 -1.28
C LEU A 275 14.85 -34.09 -2.00
N ASP A 276 14.91 -33.91 -3.32
CA ASP A 276 16.15 -34.06 -4.12
C ASP A 276 17.02 -32.78 -4.17
N GLY A 277 16.53 -31.67 -3.59
CA GLY A 277 17.25 -30.39 -3.53
C GLY A 277 17.09 -29.48 -4.74
N THR A 278 16.30 -29.87 -5.75
CA THR A 278 15.95 -28.98 -6.89
C THR A 278 15.25 -27.72 -6.39
N VAL A 279 14.24 -27.87 -5.53
CA VAL A 279 13.59 -26.77 -4.81
C VAL A 279 14.34 -26.54 -3.49
N PRO A 280 14.92 -25.34 -3.26
CA PRO A 280 15.66 -25.07 -2.04
C PRO A 280 14.82 -25.27 -0.78
N ALA A 281 15.45 -25.79 0.28
CA ALA A 281 14.75 -26.22 1.49
C ALA A 281 14.31 -25.03 2.36
N SER A 282 14.96 -23.87 2.21
CA SER A 282 14.72 -22.69 3.04
C SER A 282 14.71 -21.39 2.22
N ALA A 283 14.06 -20.35 2.76
CA ALA A 283 14.10 -19.01 2.18
C ALA A 283 15.55 -18.48 2.06
N ARG A 284 16.39 -18.77 3.06
CA ARG A 284 17.81 -18.36 3.09
C ARG A 284 18.64 -18.99 1.98
N GLU A 285 18.38 -20.24 1.60
CA GLU A 285 19.02 -20.84 0.44
C GLU A 285 18.56 -20.18 -0.85
N LEU A 286 17.26 -19.91 -0.97
CA LEU A 286 16.69 -19.25 -2.14
C LEU A 286 17.26 -17.84 -2.35
N GLU A 287 17.49 -17.08 -1.26
CA GLU A 287 18.09 -15.74 -1.31
C GLU A 287 19.52 -15.71 -1.89
N LYS A 288 20.28 -16.79 -1.74
CA LYS A 288 21.67 -16.90 -2.23
C LYS A 288 21.77 -17.16 -3.74
N LEU A 289 20.68 -17.65 -4.35
CA LEU A 289 20.65 -17.98 -5.78
C LEU A 289 20.36 -16.73 -6.61
N SER A 290 20.88 -16.70 -7.84
CA SER A 290 20.48 -15.68 -8.80
C SER A 290 19.03 -15.86 -9.25
N ASP A 291 18.41 -14.78 -9.73
CA ASP A 291 17.04 -14.84 -10.25
C ASP A 291 16.89 -15.86 -11.40
N ALA A 292 17.92 -16.00 -12.24
CA ALA A 292 17.94 -16.96 -13.34
C ALA A 292 17.96 -18.41 -12.83
N GLU A 293 18.82 -18.72 -11.84
CA GLU A 293 18.88 -20.06 -11.23
C GLU A 293 17.56 -20.41 -10.52
N ILE A 294 16.93 -19.45 -9.85
CA ILE A 294 15.63 -19.68 -9.19
C ILE A 294 14.57 -20.00 -10.24
N VAL A 295 14.51 -19.24 -11.34
CA VAL A 295 13.57 -19.52 -12.44
C VAL A 295 13.81 -20.90 -13.02
N GLU A 296 15.05 -21.25 -13.35
CA GLU A 296 15.40 -22.56 -13.90
C GLU A 296 14.97 -23.70 -12.96
N ARG A 297 15.37 -23.64 -11.69
CA ARG A 297 15.06 -24.70 -10.70
C ARG A 297 13.57 -24.82 -10.43
N LEU A 298 12.88 -23.72 -10.17
CA LEU A 298 11.48 -23.78 -9.75
C LEU A 298 10.53 -24.09 -10.92
N THR A 299 10.89 -23.75 -12.17
CA THR A 299 10.10 -24.13 -13.36
C THR A 299 10.26 -25.61 -13.74
N ALA A 300 11.23 -26.32 -13.17
CA ALA A 300 11.28 -27.78 -13.29
C ALA A 300 10.09 -28.45 -12.60
N VAL A 301 9.46 -27.79 -11.62
CA VAL A 301 8.28 -28.30 -10.92
C VAL A 301 7.06 -28.27 -11.84
N ARG A 302 6.38 -29.41 -11.96
CA ARG A 302 5.17 -29.57 -12.76
C ARG A 302 4.12 -28.53 -12.36
N GLY A 303 3.63 -27.78 -13.34
CA GLY A 303 2.60 -26.77 -13.12
C GLY A 303 3.12 -25.44 -12.55
N ILE A 304 4.43 -25.28 -12.35
CA ILE A 304 5.06 -24.00 -12.02
C ILE A 304 5.66 -23.41 -13.29
N GLY A 305 5.06 -22.32 -13.78
CA GLY A 305 5.59 -21.57 -14.92
C GLY A 305 6.49 -20.40 -14.50
N PRO A 306 7.22 -19.78 -15.45
CA PRO A 306 8.08 -18.62 -15.18
C PRO A 306 7.35 -17.49 -14.45
N TRP A 307 6.11 -17.21 -14.85
CA TRP A 307 5.27 -16.19 -14.22
C TRP A 307 5.09 -16.42 -12.71
N THR A 308 4.85 -17.67 -12.29
CA THR A 308 4.69 -18.01 -10.87
C THR A 308 5.98 -17.72 -10.09
N VAL A 309 7.12 -18.06 -10.69
CA VAL A 309 8.42 -17.79 -10.08
C VAL A 309 8.69 -16.29 -10.01
N GLU A 310 8.41 -15.53 -11.06
CA GLU A 310 8.53 -14.08 -11.07
C GLU A 310 7.67 -13.42 -9.97
N MET A 311 6.46 -13.93 -9.71
CA MET A 311 5.64 -13.45 -8.59
C MET A 311 6.28 -13.75 -7.23
N LEU A 312 6.91 -14.91 -7.07
CA LEU A 312 7.68 -15.25 -5.87
C LEU A 312 8.88 -14.30 -5.72
N LEU A 313 9.65 -14.05 -6.78
CA LEU A 313 10.79 -13.14 -6.76
C LEU A 313 10.38 -11.72 -6.33
N ILE A 314 9.24 -11.22 -6.82
CA ILE A 314 8.73 -9.87 -6.49
C ILE A 314 8.12 -9.82 -5.08
N PHE A 315 7.16 -10.68 -4.78
CA PHE A 315 6.29 -10.53 -3.61
C PHE A 315 6.74 -11.31 -2.38
N ARG A 316 7.74 -12.19 -2.50
CA ARG A 316 8.30 -12.94 -1.37
C ARG A 316 9.77 -12.59 -1.13
N LEU A 317 10.57 -12.48 -2.20
CA LEU A 317 12.00 -12.16 -2.08
C LEU A 317 12.34 -10.68 -2.27
N GLY A 318 11.41 -9.86 -2.77
CA GLY A 318 11.66 -8.44 -3.01
C GLY A 318 12.78 -8.16 -4.02
N ARG A 319 13.01 -9.05 -4.99
CA ARG A 319 14.06 -8.87 -6.01
C ARG A 319 13.80 -7.58 -6.82
N PRO A 320 14.80 -6.71 -7.05
CA PRO A 320 14.58 -5.39 -7.64
C PRO A 320 14.34 -5.41 -9.16
N ASP A 321 14.82 -6.42 -9.87
CA ASP A 321 14.98 -6.37 -11.33
C ASP A 321 14.14 -7.41 -12.11
N VAL A 322 12.89 -7.64 -11.69
CA VAL A 322 11.99 -8.62 -12.32
C VAL A 322 10.96 -7.90 -13.20
N LEU A 323 10.80 -8.34 -14.46
CA LEU A 323 9.78 -7.85 -15.39
C LEU A 323 8.97 -9.04 -15.94
N PRO A 324 7.78 -9.33 -15.39
CA PRO A 324 6.96 -10.45 -15.83
C PRO A 324 6.29 -10.12 -17.16
N ALA A 325 7.03 -10.31 -18.26
CA ALA A 325 6.64 -9.79 -19.57
C ALA A 325 5.45 -10.53 -20.20
N THR A 326 5.08 -11.69 -19.66
CA THR A 326 3.88 -12.45 -20.04
C THR A 326 2.66 -12.08 -19.20
N ASP A 327 2.83 -11.33 -18.11
CA ASP A 327 1.74 -10.91 -17.23
C ASP A 327 0.79 -9.96 -17.97
N TYR A 328 -0.49 -10.34 -18.04
CA TYR A 328 -1.51 -9.56 -18.70
C TYR A 328 -1.66 -8.16 -18.07
N GLY A 329 -1.61 -8.08 -16.74
CA GLY A 329 -1.74 -6.82 -16.01
C GLY A 329 -0.63 -5.83 -16.33
N VAL A 330 0.62 -6.28 -16.32
CA VAL A 330 1.79 -5.48 -16.69
C VAL A 330 1.70 -5.03 -18.15
N ARG A 331 1.41 -5.94 -19.08
CA ARG A 331 1.28 -5.62 -20.51
C ARG A 331 0.16 -4.60 -20.76
N LYS A 332 -1.00 -4.78 -20.12
CA LYS A 332 -2.14 -3.86 -20.24
C LYS A 332 -1.84 -2.49 -19.62
N GLY A 333 -1.20 -2.48 -18.45
CA GLY A 333 -0.72 -1.26 -17.81
C GLY A 333 0.24 -0.50 -18.71
N PHE A 334 1.18 -1.20 -19.33
CA PHE A 334 2.12 -0.61 -20.28
C PHE A 334 1.43 -0.03 -21.51
N ALA A 335 0.50 -0.77 -22.13
CA ALA A 335 -0.29 -0.28 -23.26
C ALA A 335 -1.01 1.03 -22.90
N ARG A 336 -1.66 1.10 -21.73
CA ARG A 336 -2.34 2.31 -21.24
C ARG A 336 -1.38 3.48 -21.01
N VAL A 337 -0.23 3.25 -20.39
CA VAL A 337 0.81 4.28 -20.21
C VAL A 337 1.29 4.83 -21.55
N ARG A 338 1.33 3.98 -22.59
CA ARG A 338 1.76 4.36 -23.93
C ARG A 338 0.65 4.98 -24.79
N GLY A 339 -0.61 4.89 -24.38
CA GLY A 339 -1.76 5.22 -25.22
C GLY A 339 -1.94 4.27 -26.40
N ALA A 340 -1.45 3.03 -26.29
CA ALA A 340 -1.56 2.03 -27.34
C ALA A 340 -2.91 1.29 -27.26
N ALA A 341 -3.54 1.07 -28.42
CA ALA A 341 -4.77 0.28 -28.52
C ALA A 341 -4.51 -1.23 -28.32
N GLU A 342 -3.36 -1.70 -28.78
CA GLU A 342 -2.97 -3.10 -28.72
C GLU A 342 -2.05 -3.42 -27.53
N LEU A 343 -2.12 -4.67 -27.08
CA LEU A 343 -1.24 -5.20 -26.03
C LEU A 343 0.16 -5.44 -26.62
N PRO A 344 1.24 -4.87 -26.04
CA PRO A 344 2.60 -5.12 -26.51
C PRO A 344 2.92 -6.61 -26.43
N SER A 345 3.70 -7.15 -27.35
CA SER A 345 4.29 -8.48 -27.20
C SER A 345 5.25 -8.54 -26.00
N PRO A 346 5.49 -9.73 -25.40
CA PRO A 346 6.49 -9.87 -24.34
C PRO A 346 7.88 -9.38 -24.77
N LYS A 347 8.26 -9.60 -26.04
CA LYS A 347 9.54 -9.15 -26.59
C LYS A 347 9.68 -7.63 -26.60
N GLU A 348 8.63 -6.92 -27.03
CA GLU A 348 8.62 -5.45 -27.02
C GLU A 348 8.67 -4.89 -25.61
N LEU A 349 7.92 -5.49 -24.68
CA LEU A 349 7.93 -5.09 -23.27
C LEU A 349 9.31 -5.29 -22.64
N LEU A 350 9.97 -6.43 -22.89
CA LEU A 350 11.33 -6.70 -22.41
C LEU A 350 12.36 -5.73 -23.00
N ALA A 351 12.26 -5.42 -24.30
CA ALA A 351 13.15 -4.48 -24.97
C ALA A 351 13.00 -3.06 -24.38
N HIS A 352 11.75 -2.60 -24.17
CA HIS A 352 11.50 -1.31 -23.53
C HIS A 352 12.01 -1.30 -22.09
N GLY A 353 11.76 -2.39 -21.35
CA GLY A 353 12.09 -2.55 -19.95
C GLY A 353 13.58 -2.52 -19.61
N GLN A 354 14.48 -2.63 -20.60
CA GLN A 354 15.92 -2.45 -20.37
C GLN A 354 16.27 -1.10 -19.74
N ARG A 355 15.50 -0.05 -20.05
CA ARG A 355 15.71 1.29 -19.49
C ARG A 355 15.36 1.40 -18.01
N TRP A 356 14.60 0.44 -17.47
CA TRP A 356 14.15 0.43 -16.09
C TRP A 356 15.11 -0.33 -15.16
N ARG A 357 16.13 -1.01 -15.71
CA ARG A 357 17.12 -1.72 -14.90
C ARG A 357 17.93 -0.74 -14.04
N PRO A 358 18.21 -1.07 -12.76
CA PRO A 358 18.01 -2.37 -12.13
C PRO A 358 16.68 -2.51 -11.36
N TYR A 359 15.67 -1.67 -11.62
CA TYR A 359 14.44 -1.56 -10.81
C TYR A 359 13.17 -1.93 -11.59
N ARG A 360 13.25 -2.95 -12.45
CA ARG A 360 12.11 -3.43 -13.24
C ARG A 360 10.92 -3.86 -12.38
N THR A 361 11.16 -4.40 -11.18
CA THR A 361 10.08 -4.76 -10.23
C THR A 361 9.25 -3.55 -9.83
N VAL A 362 9.88 -2.41 -9.58
CA VAL A 362 9.18 -1.16 -9.24
C VAL A 362 8.36 -0.67 -10.43
N ALA A 363 8.90 -0.76 -11.65
CA ALA A 363 8.16 -0.43 -12.86
C ALA A 363 6.93 -1.33 -13.03
N SER A 364 7.08 -2.65 -12.89
CA SER A 364 5.98 -3.62 -12.93
C SER A 364 4.90 -3.31 -11.90
N TRP A 365 5.29 -2.93 -10.69
CA TRP A 365 4.34 -2.51 -9.65
C TRP A 365 3.50 -1.31 -10.08
N TYR A 366 4.12 -0.26 -10.60
CA TYR A 366 3.37 0.90 -11.12
C TYR A 366 2.48 0.53 -12.30
N LEU A 367 2.94 -0.32 -13.22
CA LEU A 367 2.15 -0.78 -14.36
C LEU A 367 0.88 -1.53 -13.92
N TRP A 368 0.93 -2.35 -12.87
CA TRP A 368 -0.29 -2.93 -12.28
C TRP A 368 -1.23 -1.85 -11.73
N ARG A 369 -0.69 -0.84 -11.03
CA ARG A 369 -1.49 0.27 -10.48
C ARG A 369 -2.15 1.14 -11.54
N MET A 370 -1.66 1.15 -12.78
CA MET A 370 -2.35 1.81 -13.90
C MET A 370 -3.73 1.22 -14.19
N LEU A 371 -4.00 -0.01 -13.76
CA LEU A 371 -5.31 -0.63 -13.94
C LEU A 371 -6.34 -0.19 -12.90
N ASP A 372 -5.87 0.39 -11.79
CA ASP A 372 -6.68 0.91 -10.68
C ASP A 372 -7.05 2.40 -10.87
N LEU A 373 -6.47 3.05 -11.89
CA LEU A 373 -6.76 4.42 -12.33
C LEU A 373 -7.76 4.43 -13.49
#